data_AF-A0A497T3C2-F1
#
_entry.id   AF-A0A497T3C2-F1
#
_cell.length_a   1.000
_cell.length_b   1.000
_cell.length_c   1.000
_cell.angle_alpha   90.00
_cell.angle_beta   90.00
_cell.angle_gamma   90.00
#
_symmetry.space_group_name_H-M   'P 1'
#
loop_
_entity.id
_entity.type
_entity.pdbx_description
1 polymer ?
#
loop_
_entity_poly.entity_id
_entity_poly.type
_entity_poly.pdbx_seq_one_letter_code
_entity_poly.pdbx_strand_id
1 'polypeptide(L)'
;MELNRILELAWGSEEPEPMDRIESEEQRKQEENRKVFFLGREEIPVRSDSIIVFRNEEFFIELISGSSFVIRPRYERVYLRIKGRRGNKRYVRFVKRANPIVIAPMATRENPEIWFREQYVSNAKRNMQGTFIRKVWKHREEFMGLLCMG
;
A
#
# COMPACT_ATOMS: atom_id res chain seq x y z
N MET A 1 18.29 -0.03 -31.64
CA MET A 1 17.06 0.78 -31.70
C MET A 1 15.76 -0.04 -31.67
N GLU A 2 15.81 -1.38 -31.65
CA GLU A 2 14.58 -2.22 -31.58
C GLU A 2 14.01 -2.41 -30.17
N LEU A 3 14.84 -2.38 -29.12
CA LEU A 3 14.39 -2.68 -27.75
C LEU A 3 13.40 -1.61 -27.22
N ASN A 4 13.63 -0.33 -27.52
CA ASN A 4 12.75 0.76 -27.08
C ASN A 4 11.37 0.70 -27.77
N ARG A 5 11.31 0.27 -29.03
CA ARG A 5 10.04 0.08 -29.76
C ARG A 5 9.24 -1.12 -29.23
N ILE A 6 9.92 -2.19 -28.83
CA ILE A 6 9.28 -3.37 -28.23
C ILE A 6 8.70 -3.02 -26.84
N LEU A 7 9.40 -2.18 -26.07
CA LEU A 7 8.92 -1.72 -24.77
C LEU A 7 7.73 -0.74 -24.91
N GLU A 8 7.76 0.19 -25.86
CA GLU A 8 6.60 1.06 -26.13
C GLU A 8 5.37 0.29 -26.64
N LEU A 9 5.54 -0.75 -27.45
CA LEU A 9 4.43 -1.59 -27.92
C LEU A 9 3.87 -2.51 -26.81
N ALA A 10 4.70 -2.91 -25.84
CA ALA A 10 4.25 -3.69 -24.68
C ALA A 10 3.51 -2.83 -23.62
N TRP A 11 3.70 -1.51 -23.63
CA TRP A 11 3.07 -0.57 -22.68
C TRP A 11 2.08 0.41 -23.32
N GLY A 12 1.97 0.46 -24.64
CA GLY A 12 1.11 1.37 -25.39
C GLY A 12 -0.18 0.75 -25.92
N SER A 13 -0.37 -0.57 -25.80
CA SER A 13 -1.69 -1.17 -25.98
C SER A 13 -2.51 -0.89 -24.74
N GLU A 14 -3.56 -0.07 -24.88
CA GLU A 14 -4.63 0.08 -23.89
C GLU A 14 -4.96 -1.30 -23.34
N GLU A 15 -4.50 -1.58 -22.11
CA GLU A 15 -5.01 -2.71 -21.36
C GLU A 15 -6.51 -2.45 -21.26
N PRO A 16 -7.39 -3.37 -21.70
CA PRO A 16 -8.78 -3.27 -21.33
C PRO A 16 -8.79 -3.14 -19.82
N GLU A 17 -9.49 -2.13 -19.28
CA GLU A 17 -9.64 -1.94 -17.84
C GLU A 17 -9.80 -3.34 -17.23
N PRO A 18 -8.96 -3.73 -16.25
CA PRO A 18 -9.09 -5.03 -15.65
C PRO A 18 -10.46 -5.03 -14.99
N MET A 19 -11.42 -5.62 -15.70
CA MET A 19 -12.78 -5.87 -15.25
C MET A 19 -12.68 -6.27 -13.79
N ASP A 20 -13.25 -5.45 -12.91
CA ASP A 20 -13.36 -5.72 -11.48
C ASP A 20 -13.94 -7.12 -11.28
N ARG A 21 -13.05 -8.10 -11.08
CA ARG A 21 -13.25 -9.49 -10.66
C ARG A 21 -11.93 -10.20 -10.98
N ILE A 22 -11.25 -10.86 -10.06
CA ILE A 22 -11.77 -11.93 -9.22
C ILE A 22 -10.97 -11.91 -7.92
N GLU A 23 -11.62 -11.61 -6.78
CA GLU A 23 -11.20 -12.16 -5.49
C GLU A 23 -11.02 -13.67 -5.71
N SER A 24 -9.79 -14.17 -5.71
CA SER A 24 -9.52 -15.54 -6.15
C SER A 24 -10.47 -16.51 -5.45
N GLU A 25 -11.08 -17.43 -6.21
CA GLU A 25 -11.97 -18.47 -5.65
C GLU A 25 -11.30 -19.23 -4.49
N GLU A 26 -9.97 -19.27 -4.48
CA GLU A 26 -9.14 -19.81 -3.40
C GLU A 26 -9.20 -19.00 -2.10
N GLN A 27 -9.34 -17.66 -2.16
CA GLN A 27 -9.61 -16.82 -0.98
C GLN A 27 -11.04 -17.00 -0.50
N ARG A 28 -12.02 -17.10 -1.41
CA ARG A 28 -13.43 -17.38 -1.07
C ARG A 28 -13.59 -18.75 -0.39
N LYS A 29 -12.92 -19.78 -0.89
CA LYS A 29 -12.90 -21.14 -0.29
C LYS A 29 -12.13 -21.21 1.03
N GLN A 30 -11.13 -20.36 1.26
CA GLN A 30 -10.49 -20.22 2.59
C GLN A 30 -11.33 -19.43 3.59
N GLU A 31 -12.22 -18.55 3.12
CA GLU A 31 -13.14 -17.75 3.94
C GLU A 31 -14.38 -18.54 4.40
N GLU A 32 -14.90 -19.47 3.60
CA GLU A 32 -16.01 -20.36 4.00
C GLU A 32 -15.71 -21.20 5.25
N ASN A 33 -14.43 -21.34 5.63
CA ASN A 33 -13.98 -22.15 6.76
C ASN A 33 -13.48 -21.38 7.99
N ARG A 34 -13.53 -20.04 8.04
CA ARG A 34 -12.85 -19.29 9.11
C ARG A 34 -13.74 -18.34 9.88
N LYS A 35 -13.60 -18.47 11.20
CA LYS A 35 -14.01 -17.60 12.31
C LYS A 35 -13.53 -16.14 12.17
N VAL A 36 -13.52 -15.54 10.98
CA VAL A 36 -13.02 -14.19 10.69
C VAL A 36 -14.04 -13.49 9.81
N PHE A 37 -14.57 -12.37 10.29
CA PHE A 37 -15.57 -11.56 9.59
C PHE A 37 -14.96 -10.21 9.24
N PHE A 38 -15.11 -9.76 8.00
CA PHE A 38 -14.73 -8.41 7.61
C PHE A 38 -15.76 -7.41 8.15
N LEU A 39 -15.29 -6.40 8.90
CA LEU A 39 -16.15 -5.37 9.50
C LEU A 39 -16.19 -4.08 8.67
N GLY A 40 -15.15 -3.80 7.89
CA GLY A 40 -15.08 -2.58 7.08
C GLY A 40 -13.67 -2.02 6.96
N ARG A 41 -13.60 -0.77 6.51
CA ARG A 41 -12.36 0.02 6.41
C ARG A 41 -12.46 1.20 7.36
N GLU A 42 -11.38 1.48 8.07
CA GLU A 42 -11.26 2.66 8.94
C GLU A 42 -10.11 3.52 8.47
N GLU A 43 -10.28 4.84 8.54
CA GLU A 43 -9.22 5.78 8.20
C GLU A 43 -8.13 5.77 9.26
N ILE A 44 -6.88 5.71 8.81
CA ILE A 44 -5.72 5.70 9.70
C ILE A 44 -5.51 7.13 10.20
N PRO A 45 -5.46 7.35 11.53
CA PRO A 45 -5.23 8.68 12.07
C PRO A 45 -3.80 9.15 11.75
N VAL A 46 -3.71 10.42 11.39
CA VAL A 46 -2.46 11.15 11.20
C VAL A 46 -1.83 11.39 12.56
N ARG A 47 -0.50 11.32 12.66
CA ARG A 47 0.16 11.56 13.93
C ARG A 47 0.16 13.06 14.26
N SER A 48 0.04 13.40 15.54
CA SER A 48 -0.01 14.80 15.97
C SER A 48 1.31 15.56 15.75
N ASP A 49 2.42 14.85 15.58
CA ASP A 49 3.79 15.36 15.42
C ASP A 49 4.27 15.32 13.95
N SER A 50 3.35 15.11 13.00
CA SER A 50 3.65 15.01 11.57
C SER A 50 2.87 16.01 10.72
N ILE A 51 3.48 16.44 9.61
CA ILE A 51 2.85 17.32 8.63
C ILE A 51 2.51 16.49 7.39
N ILE A 52 1.25 16.49 6.96
CA ILE A 52 0.86 15.82 5.71
C ILE A 52 1.34 16.66 4.54
N VAL A 53 2.23 16.11 3.72
CA VAL A 53 2.73 16.77 2.50
C VAL A 53 2.02 16.30 1.25
N PHE A 54 1.43 15.11 1.27
CA PHE A 54 0.65 14.55 0.16
C PHE A 54 -0.46 13.65 0.69
N ARG A 55 -1.63 13.67 0.04
CA ARG A 55 -2.75 12.79 0.37
C ARG A 55 -3.59 12.53 -0.87
N ASN A 56 -3.90 11.27 -1.12
CA ASN A 56 -4.89 10.85 -2.12
C ASN A 56 -5.91 9.89 -1.48
N GLU A 57 -6.67 9.16 -2.30
CA GLU A 57 -7.65 8.18 -1.83
C GLU A 57 -7.03 6.90 -1.27
N GLU A 58 -5.76 6.62 -1.57
CA GLU A 58 -5.12 5.35 -1.24
C GLU A 58 -4.13 5.44 -0.07
N PHE A 59 -3.40 6.55 0.01
CA PHE A 59 -2.32 6.78 0.98
C PHE A 59 -2.11 8.26 1.27
N PHE A 60 -1.29 8.52 2.27
CA PHE A 60 -0.78 9.85 2.57
C PHE A 60 0.71 9.78 2.90
N ILE A 61 1.40 10.90 2.70
CA ILE A 61 2.80 11.08 3.03
C ILE A 61 2.87 12.10 4.14
N GLU A 62 3.51 11.71 5.24
CA GLU A 62 3.74 12.55 6.40
C GLU A 62 5.24 12.85 6.54
N LEU A 63 5.58 14.12 6.79
CA LEU A 63 6.90 14.55 7.21
C LEU A 63 6.95 14.48 8.74
N ILE A 64 7.80 13.60 9.26
CA ILE A 64 8.00 13.47 10.71
C ILE A 64 9.09 14.45 11.14
N SER A 65 8.85 15.15 12.25
CA SER A 65 9.74 16.12 12.90
C SER A 65 11.21 15.67 12.87
N GLY A 66 11.97 16.14 11.86
CA GLY A 66 13.36 15.73 11.63
C GLY A 66 13.71 15.13 10.25
N SER A 67 12.95 15.43 9.18
CA SER A 67 13.28 15.21 7.74
C SER A 67 12.99 13.83 7.13
N SER A 68 12.41 12.88 7.87
CA SER A 68 11.99 11.60 7.27
C SER A 68 10.58 11.69 6.70
N PHE A 69 10.40 11.23 5.46
CA PHE A 69 9.07 11.05 4.88
C PHE A 69 8.55 9.66 5.21
N VAL A 70 7.27 9.56 5.56
CA VAL A 70 6.62 8.27 5.81
C VAL A 70 5.36 8.17 4.97
N ILE A 71 5.31 7.15 4.12
CA ILE A 71 4.15 6.84 3.29
C ILE A 71 3.30 5.80 4.00
N ARG A 72 2.02 6.13 4.25
CA ARG A 72 1.09 5.28 5.00
C ARG A 72 -0.20 5.06 4.23
N PRO A 73 -0.80 3.86 4.31
CA PRO A 73 -2.13 3.64 3.78
C PRO A 73 -3.11 4.62 4.41
N ARG A 74 -4.09 5.06 3.63
CA ARG A 74 -5.18 5.90 4.14
C ARG A 74 -6.13 5.09 5.02
N TYR A 75 -6.33 3.83 4.69
CA TYR A 75 -7.30 2.97 5.36
C TYR A 75 -6.67 1.67 5.88
N GLU A 76 -7.18 1.16 6.99
CA GLU A 76 -6.93 -0.19 7.48
C GLU A 76 -8.18 -1.07 7.38
N ARG A 77 -8.00 -2.36 7.11
CA ARG A 77 -9.10 -3.33 7.02
C ARG A 77 -9.36 -3.90 8.41
N VAL A 78 -10.58 -3.73 8.90
CA VAL A 78 -11.00 -4.17 10.22
C VAL A 78 -11.69 -5.52 10.11
N TYR A 79 -11.35 -6.43 11.02
CA TYR A 79 -11.89 -7.77 11.06
C TYR A 79 -12.29 -8.17 12.49
N LEU A 80 -13.22 -9.12 12.59
CA LEU A 80 -13.64 -9.76 13.82
C LEU A 80 -13.26 -11.22 13.79
N ARG A 81 -12.43 -11.68 14.72
CA ARG A 81 -12.08 -13.10 14.87
C ARG A 81 -12.83 -13.73 16.02
N ILE A 82 -13.53 -14.83 15.79
CA ILE A 82 -14.10 -15.66 16.87
C ILE A 82 -13.00 -16.57 17.42
N LYS A 83 -12.74 -16.47 18.72
CA LYS A 83 -11.89 -17.39 19.49
C LYS A 83 -12.76 -18.23 20.43
N GLY A 84 -12.28 -19.43 20.76
CA GLY A 84 -12.96 -20.34 21.70
C GLY A 84 -13.77 -21.47 21.04
N ARG A 85 -14.34 -22.31 21.91
CA ARG A 85 -15.18 -23.48 21.59
C ARG A 85 -16.66 -23.18 21.96
N ARG A 86 -17.57 -24.08 21.57
CA ARG A 86 -19.02 -23.96 21.83
C ARG A 86 -19.25 -23.72 23.34
N GLY A 87 -19.96 -22.64 23.70
CA GLY A 87 -20.22 -22.23 25.09
C GLY A 87 -19.34 -21.08 25.64
N ASN A 88 -18.17 -20.79 25.06
CA ASN A 88 -17.29 -19.69 25.49
C ASN A 88 -16.61 -19.03 24.27
N LYS A 89 -17.43 -18.52 23.34
CA LYS A 89 -16.96 -17.79 22.17
C LYS A 89 -16.63 -16.35 22.58
N ARG A 90 -15.44 -15.86 22.21
CA ARG A 90 -15.05 -14.46 22.34
C ARG A 90 -14.80 -13.87 20.96
N TYR A 91 -15.29 -12.66 20.76
CA TYR A 91 -15.07 -11.90 19.52
C TYR A 91 -13.89 -10.96 19.74
N VAL A 92 -12.85 -11.09 18.92
CA VAL A 92 -11.64 -10.28 19.01
C VAL A 92 -11.52 -9.45 17.74
N ARG A 93 -11.64 -8.14 17.88
CA ARG A 93 -11.39 -7.19 16.80
C ARG A 93 -9.89 -7.12 16.51
N PHE A 94 -9.51 -7.15 15.25
CA PHE A 94 -8.13 -6.95 14.81
C PHE A 94 -8.11 -6.25 13.46
N VAL A 95 -6.99 -5.60 13.15
CA VAL A 95 -6.82 -4.83 11.91
C VAL A 95 -5.72 -5.44 11.06
N LYS A 96 -5.85 -5.32 9.74
CA LYS A 96 -4.78 -5.59 8.80
C LYS A 96 -4.49 -4.34 7.98
N ARG A 97 -3.22 -3.95 7.93
CA ARG A 97 -2.72 -2.84 7.14
C ARG A 97 -1.34 -3.16 6.59
N ALA A 98 -0.96 -2.50 5.50
CA ALA A 98 0.42 -2.51 5.04
C ALA A 98 1.29 -1.74 6.04
N ASN A 99 2.57 -2.12 6.11
CA ASN A 99 3.55 -1.43 6.91
C ASN A 99 3.87 -0.08 6.26
N PRO A 100 4.01 0.99 7.07
CA PRO A 100 4.51 2.27 6.59
C PRO A 100 5.82 2.12 5.84
N ILE A 101 5.99 2.86 4.74
CA ILE A 101 7.25 2.96 4.02
C ILE A 101 7.95 4.20 4.57
N VAL A 102 9.10 4.01 5.21
CA VAL A 102 9.92 5.11 5.74
C VAL A 102 11.01 5.43 4.72
N ILE A 103 11.07 6.69 4.32
CA ILE A 103 12.09 7.21 3.41
C ILE A 103 13.03 8.08 4.23
N ALA A 104 14.28 7.63 4.34
CA ALA A 104 15.31 8.37 5.04
C ALA A 104 15.71 9.64 4.25
N PRO A 105 16.04 10.74 4.94
CA PRO A 105 16.36 12.02 4.29
C PRO A 105 17.60 11.96 3.39
N MET A 106 18.59 11.14 3.74
CA MET A 106 19.78 10.97 2.90
C MET A 106 19.47 10.24 1.59
N ALA A 107 18.48 9.33 1.61
CA ALA A 107 18.07 8.58 0.42
C ALA A 107 17.30 9.45 -0.59
N THR A 108 16.61 10.51 -0.14
CA THR A 108 15.93 11.45 -1.03
C THR A 108 16.84 12.50 -1.64
N ARG A 109 18.04 12.73 -1.08
CA ARG A 109 18.98 13.77 -1.57
C ARG A 109 19.80 13.36 -2.78
N GLU A 110 20.06 12.07 -2.96
CA GLU A 110 20.87 11.59 -4.09
C GLU A 110 20.00 11.34 -5.34
N ASN A 111 18.93 10.54 -5.21
CA ASN A 111 17.89 10.38 -6.22
C ASN A 111 16.68 9.59 -5.64
N PRO A 112 15.56 10.25 -5.30
CA PRO A 112 14.41 9.58 -4.69
C PRO A 112 13.74 8.59 -5.65
N GLU A 113 13.86 8.79 -6.97
CA GLU A 113 13.31 7.87 -7.96
C GLU A 113 14.04 6.52 -7.98
N ILE A 114 15.37 6.55 -7.91
CA ILE A 114 16.20 5.34 -7.85
C ILE A 114 15.89 4.55 -6.58
N TRP A 115 15.90 5.23 -5.42
CA TRP A 115 15.55 4.59 -4.15
C TRP A 115 14.17 3.94 -4.21
N PHE A 116 13.18 4.65 -4.76
CA PHE A 116 11.81 4.15 -4.86
C PHE A 116 11.72 2.95 -5.82
N ARG A 117 12.49 2.95 -6.91
CA ARG A 117 12.57 1.85 -7.89
C ARG A 117 13.17 0.60 -7.25
N GLU A 118 14.24 0.74 -6.48
CA GLU A 118 14.86 -0.38 -5.76
C GLU A 118 13.93 -0.97 -4.69
N GLN A 119 13.29 -0.11 -3.88
CA GLN A 119 12.31 -0.55 -2.89
C GLN A 119 11.09 -1.22 -3.53
N TYR A 120 10.63 -0.69 -4.66
CA TYR A 120 9.57 -1.29 -5.46
C TYR A 120 9.94 -2.70 -5.90
N VAL A 121 11.07 -2.88 -6.58
CA VAL A 121 11.50 -4.19 -7.08
C VAL A 121 11.68 -5.21 -5.94
N SER A 122 12.27 -4.78 -4.82
CA SER A 122 12.50 -5.66 -3.66
C SER A 122 11.20 -6.11 -2.97
N ASN A 123 10.18 -5.24 -2.94
CA ASN A 123 8.98 -5.44 -2.13
C ASN A 123 7.68 -5.67 -2.92
N ALA A 124 7.70 -5.63 -4.26
CA ALA A 124 6.54 -5.86 -5.14
C ALA A 124 6.07 -7.33 -5.18
N LYS A 125 6.00 -7.99 -4.02
CA LYS A 125 5.48 -9.36 -3.87
C LYS A 125 3.94 -9.36 -3.94
N ARG A 126 3.32 -10.54 -4.06
CA ARG A 126 1.83 -10.69 -4.12
C ARG A 126 1.12 -10.53 -2.76
N ASN A 127 1.75 -9.89 -1.78
CA ASN A 127 1.17 -9.70 -0.44
C ASN A 127 0.64 -8.26 -0.26
N MET A 128 0.04 -7.99 0.90
CA MET A 128 -0.53 -6.68 1.24
C MET A 128 0.46 -5.52 1.08
N GLN A 129 1.72 -5.74 1.45
CA GLN A 129 2.78 -4.75 1.29
C GLN A 129 3.08 -4.49 -0.19
N GLY A 130 3.15 -5.54 -1.00
CA GLY A 130 3.42 -5.41 -2.42
C GLY A 130 2.24 -4.87 -3.24
N THR A 131 1.00 -5.03 -2.78
CA THR A 131 -0.15 -4.28 -3.33
C THR A 131 -0.04 -2.80 -2.97
N PHE A 132 0.33 -2.50 -1.72
CA PHE A 132 0.51 -1.12 -1.27
C PHE A 132 1.63 -0.40 -2.02
N ILE A 133 2.80 -1.02 -2.18
CA ILE A 133 3.92 -0.38 -2.90
C ILE A 133 3.61 -0.14 -4.38
N ARG A 134 2.78 -1.00 -5.01
CA ARG A 134 2.29 -0.81 -6.39
C ARG A 134 1.39 0.42 -6.52
N LYS A 135 0.51 0.63 -5.54
CA LYS A 135 -0.33 1.83 -5.46
C LYS A 135 0.52 3.09 -5.34
N VAL A 136 1.49 3.07 -4.43
CA VAL A 136 2.41 4.21 -4.27
C VAL A 136 3.23 4.43 -5.55
N TRP A 137 3.71 3.37 -6.20
CA TRP A 137 4.44 3.47 -7.48
C TRP A 137 3.59 4.07 -8.61
N LYS A 138 2.31 3.73 -8.69
CA LYS A 138 1.38 4.29 -9.69
C LYS A 138 1.28 5.82 -9.56
N HIS A 139 1.25 6.32 -8.34
CA HIS A 139 1.10 7.74 -8.02
C HIS A 139 2.43 8.49 -7.82
N ARG A 140 3.58 7.86 -8.15
CA ARG A 140 4.90 8.42 -7.84
C ARG A 140 5.11 9.83 -8.41
N GLU A 141 4.71 10.06 -9.65
CA GLU A 141 4.91 11.35 -10.33
C GLU A 141 4.22 12.52 -9.59
N GLU A 142 3.16 12.23 -8.82
CA GLU A 142 2.39 13.25 -8.10
C GLU A 142 3.10 13.77 -6.84
N PHE A 143 4.02 12.98 -6.26
CA PHE A 143 4.68 13.34 -4.99
C PHE A 143 6.20 13.29 -5.04
N MET A 144 6.82 12.74 -6.10
CA MET A 144 8.29 12.67 -6.20
C MET A 144 8.96 14.03 -6.03
N GLY A 145 8.41 15.09 -6.63
CA GLY A 145 8.93 16.44 -6.48
C GLY A 145 8.90 16.95 -5.03
N LEU A 146 7.95 16.50 -4.22
CA LEU A 146 7.88 16.85 -2.80
C LEU A 146 9.00 16.18 -1.99
N LEU A 147 9.41 14.97 -2.39
CA LEU A 147 10.50 14.24 -1.75
C LEU A 147 11.87 14.85 -2.08
N CYS A 148 12.03 15.50 -3.24
CA CYS A 148 13.26 16.17 -3.65
C CYS A 148 13.54 17.50 -2.93
N MET A 149 12.55 18.09 -2.25
CA MET A 149 12.67 19.43 -1.61
C MET A 149 13.08 19.38 -0.12
N GLY A 150 13.53 18.23 0.41
CA GLY A 150 13.91 18.01 1.82
C GLY A 150 15.42 17.90 2.12
#